data_AF-A0A1C4IRT3-F1
#
_entry.id   AF-A0A1C4IRT3-F1
#
_cell.length_a   1.000
_cell.length_b   1.000
_cell.length_c   1.000
_cell.angle_alpha   90.00
_cell.angle_beta   90.00
_cell.angle_gamma   90.00
#
_symmetry.space_group_name_H-M   'P 1'
#
loop_
_entity.id
_entity.type
_entity.pdbx_description
1 polymer ?
#
loop_
_entity_poly.entity_id
_entity_poly.type
_entity_poly.pdbx_seq_one_letter_code
_entity_poly.pdbx_strand_id
1 'polypeptide(L)'
;MRDQPPYSPPPEDVLEIGAPEQFAALSHPLRQRLLFALGHRPATTSQLAAQLDAKKGNVAHHLKVLRDAGLIHLAETRQVRGGTEQYYQRTARHMVVAEPRAEGTAAMLAAVAQELDRSPAETHLTLRHLCLSPAKARELGETLARLVDEAEEDTEKQPLHGVLVALYQQVPPTSTSSPAH
;
A
#
# COMPACT_ATOMS: atom_id res chain seq x y z
N MET A 1 0.21 -19.63 -36.23
CA MET A 1 0.14 -18.26 -35.70
C MET A 1 -0.01 -18.37 -34.19
N ARG A 2 0.97 -17.90 -33.41
CA ARG A 2 0.85 -17.86 -31.94
C ARG A 2 0.30 -16.49 -31.59
N ASP A 3 -0.89 -16.45 -30.99
CA ASP A 3 -1.43 -15.27 -30.33
C ASP A 3 -0.51 -14.89 -29.19
N GLN A 4 0.23 -13.81 -29.38
CA GLN A 4 1.00 -13.15 -28.35
C GLN A 4 0.00 -12.37 -27.49
N PRO A 5 -0.08 -12.58 -26.16
CA PRO A 5 -0.95 -11.76 -25.32
C PRO A 5 -0.52 -10.29 -25.44
N PRO A 6 -1.47 -9.35 -25.38
CA PRO A 6 -1.17 -7.93 -25.57
C PRO A 6 -0.16 -7.52 -24.51
N TYR A 7 0.92 -6.88 -24.97
CA TYR A 7 1.91 -6.18 -24.17
C TYR A 7 1.18 -5.34 -23.11
N SER A 8 1.30 -5.74 -21.83
CA SER A 8 0.88 -4.89 -20.73
C SER A 8 1.81 -3.67 -20.77
N PRO A 9 1.28 -2.44 -20.89
CA PRO A 9 2.11 -1.25 -20.78
C PRO A 9 2.89 -1.32 -19.46
N PRO A 10 4.13 -0.82 -19.40
CA PRO A 10 4.83 -0.70 -18.13
C PRO A 10 3.90 0.04 -17.14
N PRO A 11 3.88 -0.37 -15.86
CA PRO A 11 3.07 0.32 -14.87
C PRO A 11 3.32 1.82 -14.99
N GLU A 12 2.26 2.62 -15.06
CA GLU A 12 2.40 4.08 -14.96
C GLU A 12 3.24 4.36 -13.71
N ASP A 13 4.15 5.34 -13.78
CA ASP A 13 4.99 5.65 -12.61
C ASP A 13 4.11 6.01 -11.41
N VAL A 14 2.97 6.68 -11.65
CA VAL A 14 2.03 7.14 -10.63
C VAL A 14 0.58 6.82 -11.01
N LEU A 15 -0.17 6.19 -10.10
CA LEU A 15 -1.63 6.06 -10.16
C LEU A 15 -2.27 6.95 -9.08
N GLU A 16 -3.13 7.87 -9.48
CA GLU A 16 -3.98 8.62 -8.57
C GLU A 16 -5.23 7.81 -8.20
N ILE A 17 -5.49 7.67 -6.90
CA ILE A 17 -6.61 6.93 -6.34
C ILE A 17 -7.72 7.92 -6.00
N GLY A 18 -8.83 7.81 -6.73
CA GLY A 18 -10.00 8.68 -6.58
C GLY A 18 -11.35 7.99 -6.82
N ALA A 19 -11.37 6.77 -7.37
CA ALA A 19 -12.63 6.08 -7.64
C ALA A 19 -13.22 5.42 -6.37
N PRO A 20 -14.55 5.38 -6.21
CA PRO A 20 -15.20 4.74 -5.06
C PRO A 20 -14.76 3.29 -4.83
N GLU A 21 -14.60 2.52 -5.90
CA GLU A 21 -14.20 1.11 -5.88
C GLU A 21 -12.76 0.96 -5.39
N GLN A 22 -11.89 1.89 -5.77
CA GLN A 22 -10.50 1.93 -5.29
C GLN A 22 -10.47 2.22 -3.79
N PHE A 23 -11.21 3.22 -3.31
CA PHE A 23 -11.30 3.50 -1.88
C PHE A 23 -11.85 2.31 -1.09
N ALA A 24 -12.93 1.68 -1.57
CA ALA A 24 -13.48 0.48 -0.94
C ALA A 24 -12.45 -0.66 -0.92
N ALA A 25 -11.66 -0.82 -1.98
CA ALA A 25 -10.57 -1.78 -2.01
C ALA A 25 -9.45 -1.45 -1.00
N LEU A 26 -9.12 -0.16 -0.79
CA LEU A 26 -8.12 0.25 0.19
C LEU A 26 -8.57 0.12 1.65
N SER A 27 -9.87 0.06 1.95
CA SER A 27 -10.41 -0.08 3.31
C SER A 27 -10.20 -1.46 3.98
N HIS A 28 -9.36 -2.35 3.41
CA HIS A 28 -9.12 -3.68 3.99
C HIS A 28 -7.63 -3.98 4.20
N PRO A 29 -7.19 -4.33 5.42
CA PRO A 29 -5.77 -4.53 5.73
C PRO A 29 -5.08 -5.59 4.86
N LEU A 30 -5.74 -6.71 4.58
CA LEU A 30 -5.14 -7.74 3.71
C LEU A 30 -4.96 -7.26 2.26
N ARG A 31 -5.83 -6.36 1.77
CA ARG A 31 -5.70 -5.81 0.41
C ARG A 31 -4.52 -4.84 0.35
N GLN A 32 -4.31 -4.03 1.39
CA GLN A 32 -3.12 -3.20 1.55
C GLN A 32 -1.84 -4.06 1.59
N ARG A 33 -1.82 -5.13 2.39
CA ARG A 33 -0.69 -6.07 2.44
C ARG A 33 -0.41 -6.75 1.10
N LEU A 34 -1.45 -7.10 0.34
CA LEU A 34 -1.29 -7.64 -1.02
C LEU A 34 -0.69 -6.60 -1.96
N LEU A 35 -1.14 -5.34 -1.89
CA LEU A 35 -0.50 -4.26 -2.62
C LEU A 35 0.97 -4.16 -2.22
N PHE A 36 1.33 -4.10 -0.93
CA PHE A 36 2.73 -4.07 -0.46
C PHE A 36 3.59 -5.18 -1.09
N ALA A 37 3.12 -6.43 -1.03
CA ALA A 37 3.82 -7.57 -1.61
C ALA A 37 3.97 -7.50 -3.15
N LEU A 38 3.01 -6.88 -3.84
CA LEU A 38 2.98 -6.74 -5.30
C LEU A 38 3.70 -5.49 -5.83
N GLY A 39 4.25 -4.65 -4.94
CA GLY A 39 4.89 -3.39 -5.31
C GLY A 39 6.20 -3.56 -6.07
N HIS A 40 6.97 -4.61 -5.74
CA HIS A 40 8.30 -4.82 -6.31
C HIS A 40 8.30 -5.80 -7.49
N ARG A 41 7.58 -6.92 -7.40
CA ARG A 41 7.63 -7.98 -8.43
C ARG A 41 6.29 -8.68 -8.60
N PRO A 42 6.01 -9.21 -9.80
CA PRO A 42 4.85 -10.07 -10.00
C PRO A 42 4.86 -11.28 -9.07
N ALA A 43 3.69 -11.66 -8.56
CA ALA A 43 3.54 -12.84 -7.71
C ALA A 43 2.24 -13.60 -7.99
N THR A 44 2.27 -14.91 -7.78
CA THR A 44 1.08 -15.76 -7.90
C THR A 44 0.25 -15.76 -6.62
N THR A 45 -1.03 -16.15 -6.74
CA THR A 45 -1.91 -16.38 -5.59
C THR A 45 -1.29 -17.30 -4.54
N SER A 46 -0.56 -18.35 -4.98
CA SER A 46 0.08 -19.30 -4.06
C SER A 46 1.28 -18.71 -3.34
N GLN A 47 2.09 -17.90 -4.03
CA GLN A 47 3.24 -17.21 -3.43
C GLN A 47 2.77 -16.17 -2.40
N LEU A 48 1.76 -15.39 -2.75
CA LEU A 48 1.17 -14.38 -1.85
C LEU A 48 0.53 -15.03 -0.62
N ALA A 49 -0.19 -16.14 -0.80
CA ALA A 49 -0.78 -16.89 0.31
C ALA A 49 0.28 -17.40 1.29
N ALA A 50 1.41 -17.92 0.78
CA ALA A 50 2.51 -18.36 1.61
C ALA A 50 3.21 -17.18 2.32
N GLN A 51 3.52 -16.11 1.58
CA GLN A 51 4.20 -14.93 2.12
C GLN A 51 3.38 -14.23 3.21
N LEU A 52 2.06 -14.14 3.04
CA LEU A 52 1.18 -13.40 3.94
C LEU A 52 0.56 -14.25 5.04
N ASP A 53 0.90 -15.55 5.10
CA ASP A 53 0.29 -16.55 5.97
C ASP A 53 -1.25 -16.51 5.90
N ALA A 54 -1.77 -16.66 4.69
CA ALA A 54 -3.19 -16.52 4.38
C ALA A 54 -3.72 -17.69 3.55
N LYS A 55 -5.02 -17.98 3.69
CA LYS A 55 -5.68 -19.03 2.89
C LYS A 55 -5.74 -18.62 1.42
N LYS A 56 -5.35 -19.53 0.50
CA LYS A 56 -5.35 -19.29 -0.96
C LYS A 56 -6.68 -18.75 -1.50
N GLY A 57 -7.81 -19.32 -1.07
CA GLY A 57 -9.14 -18.85 -1.50
C GLY A 57 -9.43 -17.40 -1.08
N ASN A 58 -8.97 -17.00 0.11
CA ASN A 58 -9.11 -15.63 0.60
C ASN A 58 -8.24 -14.65 -0.22
N VAL A 59 -6.99 -15.05 -0.50
CA VAL A 59 -6.09 -14.27 -1.37
C VAL A 59 -6.69 -14.11 -2.77
N ALA A 60 -7.20 -15.19 -3.38
CA ALA A 60 -7.82 -15.14 -4.71
C ALA A 60 -9.01 -14.17 -4.76
N HIS A 61 -9.86 -14.18 -3.73
CA HIS A 61 -10.98 -13.25 -3.61
C HIS A 61 -10.49 -11.79 -3.57
N HIS A 62 -9.50 -11.49 -2.74
CA HIS A 62 -8.96 -10.14 -2.62
C HIS A 62 -8.20 -9.66 -3.86
N LEU A 63 -7.46 -10.54 -4.54
CA LEU A 63 -6.83 -10.21 -5.82
C LEU A 63 -7.88 -9.85 -6.88
N LYS A 64 -9.01 -10.57 -6.92
CA LYS A 64 -10.11 -10.22 -7.81
C LYS A 64 -10.63 -8.81 -7.51
N VAL A 65 -10.91 -8.49 -6.24
CA VAL A 65 -11.37 -7.14 -5.84
C VAL A 65 -10.37 -6.05 -6.23
N LEU A 66 -9.08 -6.27 -5.98
CA LEU A 66 -8.02 -5.31 -6.35
C LEU A 66 -7.91 -5.10 -7.85
N ARG A 67 -8.04 -6.19 -8.64
CA ARG A 67 -7.99 -6.14 -10.10
C ARG A 67 -9.22 -5.45 -10.67
N ASP A 68 -10.40 -5.77 -10.15
CA ASP A 68 -11.66 -5.16 -10.58
C ASP A 68 -11.69 -3.65 -10.23
N ALA A 69 -10.97 -3.24 -9.18
CA ALA A 69 -10.72 -1.82 -8.84
C ALA A 69 -9.56 -1.17 -9.62
N GLY A 70 -8.91 -1.89 -10.54
CA GLY A 70 -7.80 -1.38 -11.35
C GLY A 70 -6.48 -1.16 -10.60
N LEU A 71 -6.35 -1.64 -9.37
CA LEU A 71 -5.16 -1.43 -8.53
C LEU A 71 -4.03 -2.44 -8.83
N ILE A 72 -4.40 -3.58 -9.43
CA ILE A 72 -3.46 -4.60 -9.91
C ILE A 72 -3.91 -5.11 -11.29
N HIS A 73 -2.98 -5.69 -12.03
CA HIS A 73 -3.24 -6.36 -13.30
C HIS A 73 -2.55 -7.73 -13.38
N LEU A 74 -2.90 -8.52 -14.40
CA LEU A 74 -2.22 -9.77 -14.71
C LEU A 74 -0.98 -9.47 -15.55
N ALA A 75 0.20 -9.61 -14.95
CA ALA A 75 1.47 -9.32 -15.61
C ALA A 75 1.84 -10.43 -16.61
N GLU A 76 1.68 -11.69 -16.21
CA GLU A 76 1.96 -12.83 -17.08
C GLU A 76 1.18 -14.09 -16.66
N THR A 77 1.13 -15.05 -17.57
CA THR A 77 0.64 -16.41 -17.29
C THR A 77 1.66 -17.44 -17.72
N ARG A 78 1.88 -18.46 -16.89
CA ARG A 78 2.86 -19.51 -17.15
C ARG A 78 2.23 -20.89 -17.06
N GLN A 79 2.47 -21.74 -18.05
CA GLN A 79 2.09 -23.16 -17.97
C GLN A 79 3.07 -23.92 -17.07
N VAL A 80 2.53 -24.68 -16.13
CA VAL A 80 3.27 -25.55 -15.20
C VAL A 80 2.67 -26.96 -15.23
N ARG A 81 3.38 -27.94 -14.67
CA ARG A 81 2.93 -29.36 -14.63
C ARG A 81 1.54 -29.56 -14.01
N GLY A 82 1.03 -28.59 -13.25
CA GLY A 82 -0.29 -28.63 -12.59
C GLY A 82 -1.34 -27.64 -13.11
N GLY A 83 -1.12 -27.00 -14.27
CA GLY A 83 -2.06 -26.05 -14.87
C GLY A 83 -1.44 -24.71 -15.26
N THR A 84 -2.24 -23.65 -15.28
CA THR A 84 -1.78 -22.29 -15.62
C THR A 84 -1.64 -21.44 -14.36
N GLU A 85 -0.44 -20.93 -14.09
CA GLU A 85 -0.19 -19.93 -13.06
C GLU A 85 -0.42 -18.52 -13.60
N GLN A 86 -1.02 -17.68 -12.77
CA GLN A 86 -1.28 -16.27 -13.05
C GLN A 86 -0.44 -15.41 -12.11
N TYR A 87 0.35 -14.51 -12.68
CA TYR A 87 1.21 -13.60 -11.95
C TYR A 87 0.58 -12.21 -11.97
N TYR A 88 0.32 -11.67 -10.78
CA TYR A 88 -0.30 -10.38 -10.57
C TYR A 88 0.77 -9.34 -10.24
N GLN A 89 0.56 -8.07 -10.61
CA GLN A 89 1.43 -6.95 -10.27
C GLN A 89 0.58 -5.69 -10.04
N ARG A 90 1.08 -4.72 -9.26
CA ARG A 90 0.44 -3.39 -9.17
C ARG A 90 0.34 -2.72 -10.52
N THR A 91 -0.72 -1.93 -10.71
CA THR A 91 -0.92 -1.11 -11.91
C THR A 91 0.08 0.04 -12.01
N ALA A 92 0.54 0.58 -10.88
CA ALA A 92 1.55 1.63 -10.81
C ALA A 92 2.57 1.36 -9.70
N ARG A 93 3.76 1.94 -9.84
CA ARG A 93 4.82 1.87 -8.80
C ARG A 93 4.43 2.74 -7.61
N HIS A 94 4.07 3.99 -7.88
CA HIS A 94 3.59 4.93 -6.89
C HIS A 94 2.07 5.03 -6.96
N MET A 95 1.41 5.00 -5.81
CA MET A 95 -0.04 5.08 -5.71
C MET A 95 -0.39 6.22 -4.77
N VAL A 96 -0.94 7.30 -5.31
CA VAL A 96 -1.22 8.53 -4.57
C VAL A 96 -2.70 8.58 -4.25
N VAL A 97 -3.04 8.65 -2.97
CA VAL A 97 -4.44 8.81 -2.53
C VAL A 97 -4.75 10.30 -2.45
N ALA A 98 -5.47 10.83 -3.44
CA ALA A 98 -5.77 12.27 -3.54
C ALA A 98 -6.50 12.80 -2.30
N GLU A 99 -7.46 12.01 -1.79
CA GLU A 99 -8.22 12.33 -0.59
C GLU A 99 -8.29 11.10 0.34
N PRO A 100 -7.37 10.97 1.31
CA PRO A 100 -7.37 9.84 2.23
C PRO A 100 -8.65 9.77 3.05
N ARG A 101 -9.35 8.62 2.99
CA ARG A 101 -10.52 8.34 3.83
C ARG A 101 -10.11 7.62 5.11
N ALA A 102 -10.80 7.88 6.21
CA ALA A 102 -10.47 7.33 7.53
C ALA A 102 -10.32 5.79 7.53
N GLU A 103 -11.25 5.07 6.89
CA GLU A 103 -11.21 3.61 6.80
C GLU A 103 -9.99 3.10 6.01
N GLY A 104 -9.67 3.75 4.88
CA GLY A 104 -8.50 3.44 4.07
C GLY A 104 -7.20 3.68 4.82
N THR A 105 -7.09 4.83 5.50
CA THR A 105 -5.95 5.16 6.36
C THR A 105 -5.79 4.16 7.50
N ALA A 106 -6.88 3.80 8.18
CA ALA A 106 -6.85 2.79 9.25
C ALA A 106 -6.41 1.41 8.74
N ALA A 107 -6.91 1.00 7.57
CA ALA A 107 -6.50 -0.26 6.95
C ALA A 107 -5.01 -0.26 6.54
N MET A 108 -4.51 0.87 6.01
CA MET A 108 -3.09 1.06 5.70
C MET A 108 -2.23 0.94 6.96
N LEU A 109 -2.57 1.66 8.03
CA LEU A 109 -1.86 1.60 9.30
C LEU A 109 -1.88 0.18 9.90
N ALA A 110 -3.01 -0.52 9.83
CA ALA A 110 -3.12 -1.91 10.29
C ALA A 110 -2.30 -2.89 9.45
N ALA A 111 -2.12 -2.61 8.16
CA ALA A 111 -1.24 -3.39 7.29
C ALA A 111 0.24 -3.15 7.61
N VAL A 112 0.64 -1.90 7.82
CA VAL A 112 2.00 -1.53 8.24
C VAL A 112 2.34 -2.15 9.59
N ALA A 113 1.44 -2.11 10.58
CA ALA A 113 1.67 -2.77 11.86
C ALA A 113 2.02 -4.26 11.71
N GLN A 114 1.30 -4.99 10.84
CA GLN A 114 1.59 -6.41 10.55
C GLN A 114 2.87 -6.64 9.75
N GLU A 115 3.35 -5.64 9.02
CA GLU A 115 4.63 -5.68 8.31
C GLU A 115 5.79 -5.45 9.28
N LEU A 116 5.65 -4.48 10.18
CA LEU A 116 6.61 -4.23 11.27
C LEU A 116 6.78 -5.45 12.18
N ASP A 117 5.69 -6.16 12.52
CA ASP A 117 5.73 -7.40 13.30
C ASP A 117 6.59 -8.50 12.65
N ARG A 118 6.77 -8.45 11.33
CA ARG A 118 7.56 -9.42 10.55
C ARG A 118 8.91 -8.87 10.09
N SER A 119 9.25 -7.64 10.43
CA SER A 119 10.49 -7.01 9.98
C SER A 119 11.71 -7.76 10.55
N PRO A 120 12.69 -8.13 9.72
CA PRO A 120 13.91 -8.77 10.18
C PRO A 120 14.91 -7.78 10.83
N ALA A 121 14.70 -6.47 10.66
CA ALA A 121 15.58 -5.42 11.13
C ALA A 121 14.91 -4.59 12.25
N GLU A 122 15.74 -3.96 13.08
CA GLU A 122 15.27 -3.01 14.10
C GLU A 122 14.45 -1.89 13.43
N THR A 123 13.26 -1.63 13.98
CA THR A 123 12.37 -0.60 13.47
C THR A 123 12.72 0.75 14.08
N HIS A 124 13.07 1.72 13.25
CA HIS A 124 13.19 3.11 13.68
C HIS A 124 11.83 3.80 13.65
N LEU A 125 11.22 4.02 14.83
CA LEU A 125 9.93 4.68 14.97
C LEU A 125 10.07 6.01 15.72
N THR A 126 9.64 7.11 15.10
CA THR A 126 9.58 8.43 15.74
C THR A 126 8.12 8.86 15.91
N LEU A 127 7.72 9.13 17.15
CA LEU A 127 6.43 9.73 17.47
C LEU A 127 6.64 11.03 18.25
N ARG A 128 6.25 12.16 17.65
CA ARG A 128 6.32 13.48 18.27
C ARG A 128 5.12 14.33 17.89
N HIS A 129 4.60 15.06 18.87
CA HIS A 129 3.60 16.10 18.64
C HIS A 129 4.30 17.46 18.62
N LEU A 130 4.00 18.27 17.61
CA LEU A 130 4.60 19.59 17.39
C LEU A 130 3.51 20.66 17.36
N CYS A 131 3.72 21.76 18.08
CA CYS A 131 2.86 22.94 17.97
C CYS A 131 3.27 23.75 16.75
N LEU A 132 2.50 23.67 15.66
CA LEU A 132 2.78 24.33 14.39
C LEU A 132 1.63 25.24 13.97
N SER A 133 1.95 26.34 13.28
CA SER A 133 0.92 27.07 12.52
C SER A 133 0.51 26.27 11.29
N PRO A 134 -0.66 26.53 10.68
CA PRO A 134 -1.08 25.83 9.45
C PRO A 134 -0.04 25.94 8.32
N ALA A 135 0.61 27.10 8.17
CA ALA A 135 1.67 27.29 7.18
C ALA A 135 2.88 26.39 7.43
N LYS A 136 3.35 26.30 8.69
CA LYS A 136 4.48 25.42 9.07
C LYS A 136 4.13 23.94 8.96
N ALA A 137 2.90 23.57 9.26
CA ALA A 137 2.43 22.20 9.09
C ALA A 137 2.44 21.79 7.61
N ARG A 138 1.94 22.65 6.72
CA ARG A 138 1.99 22.41 5.27
C ARG A 138 3.43 22.31 4.75
N GLU A 139 4.29 23.24 5.13
CA GLU A 139 5.72 23.24 4.77
C GLU A 139 6.44 21.96 5.22
N LEU A 140 6.19 21.52 6.46
CA LEU A 140 6.74 20.27 6.98
C LEU A 140 6.23 19.07 6.18
N GLY A 141 4.93 19.01 5.89
CA GLY A 141 4.33 17.93 5.08
C GLY A 141 4.94 17.85 3.67
N GLU A 142 5.06 18.98 2.98
CA GLU A 142 5.69 19.06 1.64
C GLU A 142 7.16 18.67 1.67
N THR A 143 7.89 19.04 2.73
CA THR A 143 9.30 18.68 2.90
C THR A 143 9.46 17.17 3.13
N LEU A 144 8.62 16.58 3.98
CA LEU A 144 8.63 15.14 4.25
C LEU A 144 8.26 14.33 3.01
N ALA A 145 7.25 14.74 2.25
CA ALA A 145 6.87 14.08 1.00
C ALA A 145 8.03 14.10 0.01
N ARG A 146 8.63 15.28 -0.22
CA ARG A 146 9.77 15.45 -1.11
C ARG A 146 10.98 14.60 -0.71
N LEU A 147 11.28 14.51 0.59
CA LEU A 147 12.38 13.68 1.08
C LEU A 147 12.19 12.20 0.74
N VAL A 148 10.94 11.72 0.74
CA VAL A 148 10.61 10.33 0.35
C VAL A 148 10.64 10.17 -1.17
N ASP A 149 10.07 11.12 -1.91
CA ASP A 149 9.98 11.07 -3.38
C ASP A 149 11.36 11.20 -4.06
N GLU A 150 12.29 11.95 -3.46
CA GLU A 150 13.66 12.16 -3.98
C GLU A 150 14.67 11.15 -3.41
N ALA A 151 14.23 10.14 -2.66
CA ALA A 151 15.12 9.13 -2.10
C ALA A 151 15.80 8.30 -3.21
N GLU A 152 17.13 8.23 -3.20
CA GLU A 152 17.89 7.42 -4.16
C GLU A 152 17.65 5.93 -3.88
N GLU A 153 17.13 5.21 -4.89
CA GLU A 153 16.93 3.76 -4.84
C GLU A 153 18.15 3.02 -5.41
N ASP A 154 18.61 1.99 -4.71
CA ASP A 154 19.63 1.09 -5.22
C ASP A 154 19.09 0.23 -6.37
N THR A 155 19.87 0.08 -7.44
CA THR A 155 19.50 -0.72 -8.63
C THR A 155 19.67 -2.25 -8.47
N GLU A 156 20.30 -2.72 -7.40
CA GLU A 156 20.59 -4.14 -7.16
C GLU A 156 19.85 -4.71 -5.94
N LYS A 157 19.93 -6.04 -5.73
CA LYS A 157 19.18 -6.89 -4.78
C LYS A 157 19.27 -6.49 -3.29
N GLN A 158 18.86 -5.29 -2.95
CA GLN A 158 18.75 -4.82 -1.58
C GLN A 158 17.38 -5.17 -0.98
N PRO A 159 17.29 -5.24 0.36
CA PRO A 159 16.00 -5.39 1.03
C PRO A 159 15.06 -4.23 0.68
N LEU A 160 13.79 -4.56 0.46
CA LEU A 160 12.75 -3.55 0.30
C LEU A 160 12.43 -2.91 1.65
N HIS A 161 12.54 -1.59 1.73
CA HIS A 161 12.19 -0.82 2.92
C HIS A 161 10.86 -0.09 2.71
N GLY A 162 9.90 -0.34 3.58
CA GLY A 162 8.63 0.40 3.59
C GLY A 162 8.78 1.72 4.35
N VAL A 163 8.32 2.81 3.77
CA VAL A 163 8.26 4.13 4.42
C VAL A 163 6.81 4.62 4.44
N LEU A 164 6.30 4.91 5.63
CA LEU A 164 5.01 5.59 5.82
C LEU A 164 5.25 6.85 6.64
N VAL A 165 4.92 8.01 6.06
CA VAL A 165 4.95 9.29 6.76
C VAL A 165 3.54 9.82 6.89
N ALA A 166 3.14 10.17 8.12
CA ALA A 166 1.84 10.76 8.40
C ALA A 166 2.02 12.03 9.24
N LEU A 167 1.53 13.15 8.72
CA LEU A 167 1.37 14.39 9.47
C LEU A 167 -0.13 14.62 9.67
N TYR A 168 -0.57 14.70 10.92
CA TYR A 168 -1.96 14.91 11.27
C TYR A 168 -2.08 15.94 12.39
N GLN A 169 -3.22 16.64 12.42
CA GLN A 169 -3.57 17.48 13.54
C GLN A 169 -4.23 16.63 14.61
N GLN A 170 -3.74 16.73 15.85
CA GLN A 170 -4.43 16.10 16.98
C GLN A 170 -5.77 16.78 17.23
N VAL A 171 -6.81 15.98 17.47
CA VAL A 171 -8.06 16.50 18.01
C VAL A 171 -7.77 16.99 19.44
N PRO A 172 -8.05 18.27 19.78
CA PRO A 172 -7.89 18.75 21.14
C PRO A 172 -8.70 17.87 22.10
N PRO A 173 -8.23 17.63 23.33
CA PRO A 173 -9.08 16.98 24.32
C PRO A 173 -10.37 17.78 24.46
N THR A 174 -11.52 17.13 24.25
CA THR A 174 -12.81 17.73 24.55
C THR A 174 -12.81 18.06 26.04
N SER A 175 -12.80 19.35 26.37
CA SER A 175 -12.91 19.80 27.75
C SER A 175 -14.23 19.31 28.32
N THR A 176 -14.22 18.23 29.08
CA THR A 176 -15.33 17.90 29.97
C THR A 176 -15.36 18.96 31.05
N SER A 177 -16.17 20.00 30.84
CA SER A 177 -16.59 20.88 31.93
C SER A 177 -17.38 20.03 32.92
N SER A 178 -16.72 19.56 33.96
CA SER A 178 -17.42 18.99 35.11
C SER A 178 -18.14 20.15 35.82
N PRO A 179 -19.47 20.14 35.97
CA PRO A 179 -20.12 21.12 36.84
C PRO A 179 -19.66 20.83 38.26
N ALA A 180 -19.08 21.84 38.91
CA ALA A 180 -18.77 21.78 40.33
C ALA A 180 -20.09 21.63 41.11
N HIS A 181 -20.15 20.61 41.97
CA HIS A 181 -21.15 20.47 43.02
C HIS A 181 -20.43 20.51 44.37
#